data_AF-A0A7W0MLI3-F1
#
_entry.id   AF-A0A7W0MLI3-F1
#
_cell.length_a   1.000
_cell.length_b   1.000
_cell.length_c   1.000
_cell.angle_alpha   90.00
_cell.angle_beta   90.00
_cell.angle_gamma   90.00
#
_symmetry.space_group_name_H-M   'P 1'
#
loop_
_entity.id
_entity.type
_entity.pdbx_description
1 polymer ?
#
loop_
_entity_poly.entity_id
_entity_poly.type
_entity_poly.pdbx_seq_one_letter_code
_entity_poly.pdbx_strand_id
1 'polypeptide(L)'
;MLAFALLAAGGPVLAQNPYSPALTVNDSAITHYDIAQRVRLIEALGARGDVQALAVEQLTEDRVKVQAARALGIELPEGAIYAGVEEFATQRGLTVDDVFAVLAQREIDRQTMDDFVEAGLMWREVVQSRFRAKAMPSEEDLDAALSLAATTPVETVAISEIALPFAERGEAATLDLAERLSRDLARGASFPDAAREYS
;
A
#
# COMPACT_ATOMS: atom_id res chain seq x y z
N MET A 1 -31.59 29.16 -60.10
CA MET A 1 -31.28 27.98 -59.26
C MET A 1 -31.12 28.47 -57.83
N LEU A 2 -32.07 28.17 -56.94
CA LEU A 2 -31.95 28.51 -55.52
C LEU A 2 -31.12 27.44 -54.81
N ALA A 3 -30.02 27.83 -54.17
CA ALA A 3 -29.25 27.00 -53.25
C ALA A 3 -29.68 27.34 -51.82
N PHE A 4 -30.17 26.33 -51.10
CA PHE A 4 -30.64 26.42 -49.73
C PHE A 4 -29.44 26.26 -48.79
N ALA A 5 -29.11 27.30 -48.02
CA ALA A 5 -28.07 27.25 -47.00
C ALA A 5 -28.62 26.57 -45.74
N LEU A 6 -28.01 25.44 -45.34
CA LEU A 6 -28.34 24.72 -44.12
C LEU A 6 -27.62 25.40 -42.93
N LEU A 7 -28.34 26.20 -42.14
CA LEU A 7 -27.85 26.67 -40.84
C LEU A 7 -27.84 25.48 -39.88
N ALA A 8 -26.65 25.04 -39.46
CA ALA A 8 -26.49 24.14 -38.34
C ALA A 8 -26.83 24.88 -37.04
N ALA A 9 -27.93 24.51 -36.40
CA ALA A 9 -28.29 24.98 -35.07
C ALA A 9 -27.35 24.32 -34.04
N GLY A 10 -26.32 25.05 -33.61
CA GLY A 10 -25.56 24.73 -32.41
C GLY A 10 -26.42 25.02 -31.19
N GLY A 11 -27.11 24.01 -30.66
CA GLY A 11 -27.77 24.10 -29.36
C GLY A 11 -26.73 24.28 -28.24
N PRO A 12 -27.05 24.97 -27.14
CA PRO A 12 -26.15 25.11 -26.01
C PRO A 12 -25.84 23.73 -25.43
N VAL A 13 -24.57 23.33 -25.45
CA VAL A 13 -24.09 22.20 -24.66
C VAL A 13 -24.19 22.63 -23.20
N LEU A 14 -25.21 22.15 -22.48
CA LEU A 14 -25.30 22.33 -21.03
C LEU A 14 -24.07 21.64 -20.42
N ALA A 15 -23.16 22.44 -19.87
CA ALA A 15 -22.05 21.93 -19.08
C ALA A 15 -22.63 21.10 -17.92
N GLN A 16 -22.31 19.81 -17.88
CA GLN A 16 -22.68 18.96 -16.75
C GLN A 16 -21.98 19.52 -15.50
N ASN A 17 -22.75 19.87 -14.47
CA ASN A 17 -22.21 20.42 -13.23
C ASN A 17 -21.41 19.33 -12.49
N PRO A 18 -20.07 19.40 -12.38
CA PRO A 18 -19.28 18.35 -11.76
C PRO A 18 -19.59 18.19 -10.26
N TYR A 19 -20.14 19.22 -9.62
CA TYR A 19 -20.50 19.21 -8.21
C TYR A 19 -21.91 18.67 -7.94
N SER A 20 -22.65 18.24 -8.96
CA SER A 20 -23.93 17.56 -8.71
C SER A 20 -23.67 16.17 -8.11
N PRO A 21 -24.55 15.68 -7.21
CA PRO A 21 -24.44 14.33 -6.67
C PRO A 21 -24.46 13.27 -7.78
N ALA A 22 -23.44 12.42 -7.79
CA ALA A 22 -23.38 11.22 -8.62
C ALA A 22 -24.03 10.02 -7.91
N LEU A 23 -23.82 9.92 -6.60
CA LEU A 23 -24.55 8.99 -5.72
C LEU A 23 -24.68 9.56 -4.31
N THR A 24 -25.47 8.89 -3.47
CA THR A 24 -25.67 9.24 -2.06
C THR A 24 -25.42 8.02 -1.18
N VAL A 25 -24.83 8.27 -0.01
CA VAL A 25 -24.49 7.27 1.02
C VAL A 25 -25.06 7.77 2.34
N ASN A 26 -26.23 7.25 2.71
CA ASN A 26 -27.08 7.81 3.76
C ASN A 26 -27.33 9.30 3.47
N ASP A 27 -26.99 10.19 4.42
CA ASP A 27 -27.20 11.63 4.28
C ASP A 27 -26.01 12.38 3.62
N SER A 28 -25.04 11.66 3.06
CA SER A 28 -23.85 12.24 2.40
C SER A 28 -23.87 12.04 0.90
N ALA A 29 -23.68 13.11 0.13
CA ALA A 29 -23.53 13.03 -1.32
C ALA A 29 -22.06 12.76 -1.71
N ILE A 30 -21.87 12.02 -2.82
CA ILE A 30 -20.61 11.92 -3.55
C ILE A 30 -20.86 12.51 -4.93
N THR A 31 -20.07 13.50 -5.32
CA THR A 31 -20.23 14.24 -6.57
C THR A 31 -19.44 13.60 -7.71
N HIS A 32 -19.72 14.01 -8.95
CA HIS A 32 -18.89 13.61 -10.09
C HIS A 32 -17.44 14.11 -9.95
N TYR A 33 -17.26 15.28 -9.32
CA TYR A 33 -15.96 15.84 -9.01
C TYR A 33 -15.16 14.95 -8.06
N ASP A 34 -15.78 14.51 -6.96
CA ASP A 34 -15.14 13.65 -5.97
C ASP A 34 -14.63 12.35 -6.62
N ILE A 35 -15.45 11.74 -7.48
CA ILE A 35 -15.08 10.53 -8.22
C ILE A 35 -13.89 10.80 -9.14
N ALA A 36 -13.93 11.88 -9.93
CA ALA A 36 -12.84 12.22 -10.85
C ALA A 36 -11.52 12.50 -10.10
N GLN A 37 -11.59 13.23 -8.99
CA GLN A 37 -10.44 13.50 -8.12
C GLN A 37 -9.89 12.21 -7.51
N ARG A 38 -10.77 11.34 -7.01
CA ARG A 38 -10.38 10.05 -6.43
C ARG A 38 -9.72 9.14 -7.46
N VAL A 39 -10.23 9.07 -8.69
CA VAL A 39 -9.60 8.32 -9.80
C VAL A 39 -8.17 8.79 -10.01
N ARG A 40 -7.95 10.10 -10.14
CA ARG A 40 -6.59 10.65 -10.30
C ARG A 40 -5.68 10.31 -9.12
N LEU A 41 -6.20 10.38 -7.89
CA LEU A 41 -5.46 10.02 -6.69
C LEU A 41 -5.03 8.54 -6.72
N ILE A 42 -5.95 7.60 -6.94
CA ILE A 42 -5.62 6.17 -6.93
C ILE A 42 -4.70 5.77 -8.09
N GLU A 43 -4.82 6.42 -9.25
CA GLU A 43 -3.87 6.27 -10.36
C GLU A 43 -2.48 6.79 -9.98
N ALA A 44 -2.39 7.90 -9.24
CA ALA A 44 -1.13 8.40 -8.69
C ALA A 44 -0.49 7.43 -7.69
N LEU A 45 -1.33 6.68 -6.97
CA LEU A 45 -0.90 5.61 -6.06
C LEU A 45 -0.54 4.30 -6.79
N GLY A 46 -0.69 4.24 -8.12
CA GLY A 46 -0.30 3.10 -8.95
C GLY A 46 -1.35 2.00 -9.08
N ALA A 47 -2.62 2.29 -8.76
CA ALA A 47 -3.71 1.35 -8.99
C ALA A 47 -3.85 0.97 -10.47
N ARG A 48 -4.29 -0.25 -10.75
CA ARG A 48 -4.51 -0.79 -12.11
C ARG A 48 -5.90 -1.43 -12.19
N GLY A 49 -6.44 -1.55 -13.40
CA GLY A 49 -7.76 -2.14 -13.64
C GLY A 49 -8.86 -1.08 -13.72
N ASP A 50 -10.05 -1.40 -13.24
CA ASP A 50 -11.19 -0.48 -13.23
C ASP A 50 -11.10 0.51 -12.06
N VAL A 51 -10.29 1.56 -12.27
CA VAL A 51 -10.09 2.64 -11.29
C VAL A 51 -11.36 3.44 -11.04
N GLN A 52 -12.27 3.53 -12.00
CA GLN A 52 -13.54 4.23 -11.82
C GLN A 52 -14.41 3.50 -10.80
N ALA A 53 -14.57 2.18 -10.94
CA ALA A 53 -15.32 1.36 -9.99
C ALA A 53 -14.67 1.40 -8.60
N LEU A 54 -13.34 1.26 -8.53
CA LEU A 54 -12.60 1.33 -7.27
C LEU A 54 -12.75 2.69 -6.57
N ALA A 55 -12.74 3.79 -7.31
CA ALA A 55 -12.94 5.12 -6.76
C ALA A 55 -14.33 5.28 -6.11
N VAL A 56 -15.38 4.79 -6.78
CA VAL A 56 -16.75 4.82 -6.25
C VAL A 56 -16.86 3.95 -4.99
N GLU A 57 -16.28 2.76 -5.01
CA GLU A 57 -16.22 1.86 -3.85
C GLU A 57 -15.52 2.54 -2.66
N GLN A 58 -14.30 3.04 -2.85
CA GLN A 58 -13.53 3.70 -1.78
C GLN A 58 -14.22 4.94 -1.23
N LEU A 59 -14.79 5.80 -2.08
CA LEU A 59 -15.53 6.97 -1.60
C LEU A 59 -16.77 6.55 -0.80
N THR A 60 -17.45 5.48 -1.22
CA THR A 60 -18.59 4.95 -0.48
C THR A 60 -18.17 4.46 0.90
N GLU A 61 -17.10 3.66 0.97
CA GLU A 61 -16.53 3.21 2.23
C GLU A 61 -16.08 4.37 3.12
N ASP A 62 -15.42 5.38 2.55
CA ASP A 62 -14.92 6.54 3.29
C ASP A 62 -16.09 7.28 3.98
N ARG A 63 -17.22 7.47 3.26
CA ARG A 63 -18.44 8.06 3.87
C ARG A 63 -18.96 7.20 5.03
N VAL A 64 -19.01 5.88 4.87
CA VAL A 64 -19.46 4.97 5.93
C VAL A 64 -18.51 5.00 7.13
N LYS A 65 -17.19 4.98 6.92
CA LYS A 65 -16.16 5.02 7.97
C LYS A 65 -16.26 6.30 8.79
N VAL A 66 -16.35 7.46 8.12
CA VAL A 66 -16.48 8.77 8.78
C VAL A 66 -17.80 8.85 9.56
N GLN A 67 -18.91 8.37 9.00
CA GLN A 67 -20.20 8.34 9.71
C GLN A 67 -20.13 7.44 10.96
N ALA A 68 -19.49 6.27 10.87
CA ALA A 68 -19.32 5.37 11.99
C ALA A 68 -18.46 5.98 13.11
N ALA A 69 -17.39 6.71 12.77
CA ALA A 69 -16.56 7.41 13.73
C ALA A 69 -17.33 8.53 14.45
N ARG A 70 -18.06 9.35 13.69
CA ARG A 70 -18.90 10.43 14.25
C ARG A 70 -20.00 9.88 15.16
N ALA A 71 -20.61 8.76 14.81
CA ALA A 71 -21.61 8.09 15.66
C ALA A 71 -21.04 7.60 17.01
N LEU A 72 -19.72 7.41 17.11
CA LEU A 72 -19.02 7.10 18.36
C LEU A 72 -18.48 8.35 19.09
N GLY A 73 -18.72 9.55 18.57
CA GLY A 73 -18.17 10.79 19.12
C GLY A 73 -16.65 10.93 18.94
N ILE A 74 -16.08 10.25 17.95
CA ILE A 74 -14.64 10.34 17.64
C ILE A 74 -14.38 11.64 16.88
N GLU A 75 -13.43 12.41 17.38
CA GLU A 75 -12.92 13.63 16.75
C GLU A 75 -11.39 13.52 16.62
N LEU A 76 -10.86 13.95 15.47
CA LEU A 76 -9.42 14.00 15.26
C LEU A 76 -8.85 15.29 15.89
N PRO A 77 -7.70 15.23 16.57
CA PRO A 77 -7.06 16.42 17.10
C PRO A 77 -6.58 17.35 15.97
N GLU A 78 -6.35 18.61 16.31
CA GLU A 78 -5.76 19.58 15.38
C GLU A 78 -4.42 19.05 14.84
N GLY A 79 -4.21 19.20 13.53
CA GLY A 79 -3.00 18.72 12.86
C GLY A 79 -2.95 17.21 12.57
N ALA A 80 -3.93 16.41 13.01
CA ALA A 80 -3.95 14.97 12.77
C ALA A 80 -3.87 14.59 11.29
N ILE A 81 -4.58 15.33 10.42
CA ILE A 81 -4.56 15.08 8.98
C ILE A 81 -3.17 15.33 8.40
N TYR A 82 -2.51 16.43 8.79
CA TYR A 82 -1.15 16.73 8.35
C TYR A 82 -0.16 15.65 8.82
N ALA A 83 -0.26 15.22 10.08
CA ALA A 83 0.55 14.12 10.61
C ALA A 83 0.28 12.80 9.86
N GLY A 84 -0.97 12.54 9.46
CA GLY A 84 -1.31 11.38 8.62
C GLY A 84 -0.72 11.45 7.21
N VAL A 85 -0.68 12.64 6.60
CA VAL A 85 0.02 12.85 5.31
C VAL A 85 1.53 12.70 5.48
N GLU A 86 2.11 13.18 6.57
CA GLU A 86 3.53 13.00 6.89
C GLU A 86 3.88 11.52 7.09
N GLU A 87 3.04 10.77 7.80
CA GLU A 87 3.18 9.31 7.93
C GLU A 87 3.13 8.63 6.55
N PHE A 88 2.14 8.99 5.74
CA PHE A 88 1.99 8.47 4.38
C PHE A 88 3.22 8.74 3.50
N ALA A 89 3.78 9.95 3.60
CA ALA A 89 4.96 10.38 2.86
C ALA A 89 6.20 9.61 3.32
N THR A 90 6.43 9.55 4.63
CA THR A 90 7.59 8.89 5.24
C THR A 90 7.65 7.40 4.89
N GLN A 91 6.51 6.72 4.88
CA GLN A 91 6.41 5.30 4.47
C GLN A 91 6.87 5.05 3.03
N ARG A 92 6.92 6.09 2.19
CA ARG A 92 7.34 6.03 0.78
C ARG A 92 8.68 6.72 0.53
N GLY A 93 9.39 7.14 1.59
CA GLY A 93 10.64 7.89 1.47
C GLY A 93 10.46 9.28 0.87
N LEU A 94 9.28 9.89 1.05
CA LEU A 94 8.93 11.21 0.54
C LEU A 94 8.76 12.20 1.70
N THR A 95 8.88 13.49 1.41
CA THR A 95 8.43 14.57 2.30
C THR A 95 6.97 14.93 2.02
N VAL A 96 6.34 15.68 2.92
CA VAL A 96 4.98 16.22 2.69
C VAL A 96 4.94 17.13 1.46
N ASP A 97 5.96 17.96 1.27
CA ASP A 97 6.07 18.84 0.11
C ASP A 97 6.18 18.06 -1.21
N ASP A 98 6.90 16.93 -1.22
CA ASP A 98 6.96 16.04 -2.38
C ASP A 98 5.59 15.47 -2.72
N VAL A 99 4.82 15.06 -1.71
CA VAL A 99 3.45 14.58 -1.90
C VAL A 99 2.59 15.67 -2.52
N PHE A 100 2.60 16.89 -1.97
CA PHE A 100 1.83 18.00 -2.52
C PHE A 100 2.27 18.42 -3.92
N ALA A 101 3.56 18.33 -4.23
CA ALA A 101 4.07 18.56 -5.57
C ALA A 101 3.51 17.53 -6.56
N VAL A 102 3.45 16.25 -6.18
CA VAL A 102 2.85 15.18 -7.02
C VAL A 102 1.35 15.41 -7.22
N LEU A 103 0.61 15.79 -6.17
CA LEU A 103 -0.81 16.11 -6.28
C LEU A 103 -1.03 17.26 -7.28
N ALA A 104 -0.28 18.35 -7.14
CA ALA A 104 -0.37 19.50 -8.03
C ALA A 104 -0.03 19.14 -9.48
N GLN A 105 1.04 18.38 -9.72
CA GLN A 105 1.43 17.92 -11.06
C GLN A 105 0.37 17.06 -11.75
N ARG A 106 -0.43 16.33 -10.96
CA ARG A 106 -1.52 15.48 -11.45
C ARG A 106 -2.89 16.14 -11.38
N GLU A 107 -2.94 17.43 -11.07
CA GLU A 107 -4.17 18.21 -10.91
C GLU A 107 -5.15 17.58 -9.89
N ILE A 108 -4.59 16.99 -8.83
CA ILE A 108 -5.35 16.43 -7.71
C ILE A 108 -5.50 17.51 -6.64
N ASP A 109 -6.73 17.77 -6.24
CA ASP A 109 -7.00 18.70 -5.14
C ASP A 109 -6.46 18.15 -3.84
N ARG A 110 -5.77 18.99 -3.07
CA ARG A 110 -5.27 18.64 -1.73
C ARG A 110 -6.36 18.06 -0.84
N GLN A 111 -7.58 18.60 -0.91
CA GLN A 111 -8.72 18.10 -0.15
C GLN A 111 -8.98 16.60 -0.39
N THR A 112 -8.71 16.10 -1.60
CA THR A 112 -8.86 14.67 -1.92
C THR A 112 -7.93 13.78 -1.09
N MET A 113 -6.69 14.24 -0.88
CA MET A 113 -5.72 13.54 -0.03
C MET A 113 -6.09 13.71 1.44
N ASP A 114 -6.47 14.91 1.86
CA ASP A 114 -6.87 15.19 3.24
C ASP A 114 -8.09 14.33 3.64
N ASP A 115 -9.12 14.23 2.79
CA ASP A 115 -10.31 13.38 2.97
C ASP A 115 -9.94 11.89 3.04
N PHE A 116 -9.03 11.43 2.19
CA PHE A 116 -8.56 10.05 2.18
C PHE A 116 -7.86 9.67 3.49
N VAL A 117 -6.98 10.56 3.95
CA VAL A 117 -6.27 10.39 5.22
C VAL A 117 -7.25 10.46 6.38
N GLU A 118 -8.16 11.44 6.41
CA GLU A 118 -9.19 11.58 7.45
C GLU A 118 -10.00 10.28 7.61
N ALA A 119 -10.52 9.73 6.51
CA ALA A 119 -11.30 8.49 6.54
C ALA A 119 -10.51 7.32 7.13
N GLY A 120 -9.22 7.20 6.78
CA GLY A 120 -8.33 6.18 7.33
C GLY A 120 -8.05 6.36 8.83
N LEU A 121 -7.76 7.60 9.26
CA LEU A 121 -7.54 7.95 10.67
C LEU A 121 -8.78 7.66 11.51
N MET A 122 -9.94 8.18 11.07
CA MET A 122 -11.24 7.97 11.73
C MET A 122 -11.56 6.48 11.87
N TRP A 123 -11.35 5.68 10.81
CA TRP A 123 -11.60 4.25 10.86
C TRP A 123 -10.69 3.52 11.84
N ARG A 124 -9.41 3.88 11.88
CA ARG A 124 -8.47 3.31 12.85
C ARG A 124 -8.92 3.56 14.28
N GLU A 125 -9.41 4.77 14.59
CA GLU A 125 -9.96 5.09 15.91
C GLU A 125 -11.24 4.28 16.23
N VAL A 126 -12.12 4.07 15.25
CA VAL A 126 -13.30 3.19 15.40
C VAL A 126 -12.88 1.77 15.79
N VAL A 127 -11.91 1.21 15.05
CA VAL A 127 -11.43 -0.16 15.30
C VAL A 127 -10.78 -0.24 16.68
N GLN A 128 -9.94 0.73 17.04
CA GLN A 128 -9.31 0.77 18.37
C GLN A 128 -10.35 0.87 19.48
N SER A 129 -11.31 1.78 19.37
CA SER A 129 -12.37 1.98 20.37
C SER A 129 -13.19 0.71 20.59
N ARG A 130 -13.55 0.00 19.51
CA ARG A 130 -14.43 -1.18 19.59
C ARG A 130 -13.72 -2.48 19.97
N PHE A 131 -12.46 -2.65 19.56
CA PHE A 131 -11.80 -3.95 19.59
C PHE A 131 -10.54 -4.00 20.44
N ARG A 132 -10.00 -2.87 20.93
CA ARG A 132 -8.78 -2.87 21.76
C ARG A 132 -8.88 -3.83 22.95
N ALA A 133 -9.99 -3.83 23.66
CA ALA A 133 -10.20 -4.72 24.82
C ALA A 133 -10.28 -6.21 24.44
N LYS A 134 -10.66 -6.53 23.20
CA LYS A 134 -10.74 -7.92 22.70
C LYS A 134 -9.43 -8.41 22.06
N ALA A 135 -8.51 -7.49 21.76
CA ALA A 135 -7.23 -7.79 21.13
C ALA A 135 -6.10 -8.05 22.15
N MET A 136 -6.35 -7.87 23.45
CA MET A 136 -5.39 -8.19 24.50
C MET A 136 -5.48 -9.70 24.80
N PRO A 137 -4.42 -10.49 24.57
CA PRO A 137 -4.42 -11.92 24.87
C PRO A 137 -4.66 -12.16 26.37
N SER A 138 -5.45 -13.17 26.70
CA SER A 138 -5.56 -13.65 28.08
C SER A 138 -4.31 -14.44 28.48
N GLU A 139 -4.12 -14.66 29.79
CA GLU A 139 -3.07 -15.58 30.27
C GLU A 139 -3.26 -16.99 29.70
N GLU A 140 -4.50 -17.44 29.55
CA GLU A 140 -4.84 -18.74 28.94
C GLU A 140 -4.42 -18.82 27.46
N ASP A 141 -4.63 -17.74 26.69
CA ASP A 141 -4.19 -17.67 25.28
C ASP A 141 -2.66 -17.70 25.17
N LEU A 142 -1.96 -17.04 26.10
CA LEU A 142 -0.50 -17.04 26.21
C LEU A 142 0.02 -18.45 26.53
N ASP A 143 -0.56 -19.11 27.52
CA ASP A 143 -0.17 -20.47 27.92
C ASP A 143 -0.42 -21.48 26.80
N ALA A 144 -1.56 -21.38 26.10
CA ALA A 144 -1.87 -22.20 24.94
C ALA A 144 -0.86 -21.98 23.80
N ALA A 145 -0.50 -20.73 23.50
CA ALA A 145 0.49 -20.40 22.48
C ALA A 145 1.90 -20.90 22.83
N LEU A 146 2.31 -20.77 24.10
CA LEU A 146 3.59 -21.28 24.60
C LEU A 146 3.65 -22.81 24.55
N SER A 147 2.55 -23.49 24.92
CA SER A 147 2.46 -24.94 24.80
C SER A 147 2.57 -25.40 23.35
N LEU A 148 1.90 -24.72 22.42
CA LEU A 148 2.00 -25.03 20.98
C LEU A 148 3.44 -24.83 20.46
N ALA A 149 4.08 -23.72 20.82
CA ALA A 149 5.47 -23.44 20.45
C ALA A 149 6.44 -24.48 21.01
N ALA A 150 6.25 -24.94 22.25
CA ALA A 150 7.08 -25.97 22.88
C ALA A 150 6.96 -27.34 22.19
N THR A 151 5.80 -27.64 21.59
CA THR A 151 5.56 -28.90 20.85
C THR A 151 5.98 -28.85 19.38
N THR A 152 6.29 -27.67 18.85
CA THR A 152 6.72 -27.50 17.45
C THR A 152 8.23 -27.71 17.39
N PRO A 153 8.75 -28.79 16.77
CA PRO A 153 10.19 -28.97 16.63
C PRO A 153 10.75 -27.86 15.76
N VAL A 154 11.54 -26.96 16.33
CA VAL A 154 12.33 -26.00 15.57
C VAL A 154 13.62 -26.71 15.18
N GLU A 155 13.64 -27.28 13.98
CA GLU A 155 14.87 -27.89 13.44
C GLU A 155 15.81 -26.77 13.00
N THR A 156 16.80 -26.45 13.85
CA THR A 156 17.88 -25.52 13.50
C THR A 156 19.05 -26.29 12.91
N VAL A 157 19.39 -26.01 11.65
CA VAL A 157 20.55 -26.60 10.99
C VAL A 157 21.65 -25.55 10.86
N ALA A 158 22.86 -25.88 11.32
CA ALA A 158 24.04 -25.06 11.06
C ALA A 158 24.57 -25.40 9.66
N ILE A 159 24.51 -24.45 8.74
CA ILE A 159 25.04 -24.58 7.37
C ILE A 159 26.34 -23.78 7.28
N SER A 160 27.35 -24.34 6.62
CA SER A 160 28.59 -23.65 6.27
C SER A 160 28.71 -23.56 4.74
N GLU A 161 29.24 -22.46 4.23
CA GLU A 161 29.34 -22.17 2.79
C GLU A 161 30.79 -21.85 2.39
N ILE A 162 31.16 -22.18 1.15
CA ILE A 162 32.38 -21.74 0.48
C ILE A 162 31.94 -21.02 -0.80
N ALA A 163 32.20 -19.72 -0.89
CA ALA A 163 31.87 -18.93 -2.07
C ALA A 163 33.05 -18.94 -3.05
N LEU A 164 32.81 -19.28 -4.32
CA LEU A 164 33.86 -19.36 -5.34
C LEU A 164 33.64 -18.29 -6.41
N PRO A 165 34.39 -17.15 -6.39
CA PRO A 165 34.18 -16.08 -7.36
C PRO A 165 34.67 -16.46 -8.76
N PHE A 166 33.83 -16.27 -9.78
CA PHE A 166 34.24 -16.48 -11.18
C PHE A 166 35.32 -15.50 -11.65
N ALA A 167 35.45 -14.34 -11.00
CA ALA A 167 36.42 -13.30 -11.38
C ALA A 167 37.88 -13.79 -11.25
N GLU A 168 38.16 -14.77 -10.40
CA GLU A 168 39.54 -15.20 -10.11
C GLU A 168 40.13 -16.13 -11.18
N ARG A 169 39.29 -16.97 -11.79
CA ARG A 169 39.75 -18.08 -12.65
C ARG A 169 38.85 -18.37 -13.85
N GLY A 170 37.78 -17.61 -14.03
CA GLY A 170 36.77 -17.84 -15.07
C GLY A 170 35.77 -18.94 -14.70
N GLU A 171 34.63 -18.95 -15.37
CA GLU A 171 33.49 -19.83 -15.05
C GLU A 171 33.84 -21.32 -15.15
N ALA A 172 34.35 -21.76 -16.31
CA ALA A 172 34.67 -23.18 -16.54
C ALA A 172 35.66 -23.75 -15.50
N ALA A 173 36.74 -23.02 -15.20
CA ALA A 173 37.73 -23.46 -14.22
C ALA A 173 37.22 -23.41 -12.77
N THR A 174 36.27 -22.51 -12.46
CA THR A 174 35.65 -22.43 -11.14
C THR A 174 34.70 -23.60 -10.91
N LEU A 175 33.94 -23.99 -11.92
CA LEU A 175 33.08 -25.18 -11.86
C LEU A 175 33.91 -26.46 -11.68
N ASP A 176 35.00 -26.61 -12.44
CA ASP A 176 35.91 -27.75 -12.27
C ASP A 176 36.52 -27.81 -10.85
N LEU A 177 36.84 -26.65 -10.27
CA LEU A 177 37.31 -26.55 -8.89
C LEU A 177 36.22 -26.93 -7.89
N ALA A 178 35.00 -26.42 -8.06
CA ALA A 178 33.86 -26.73 -7.20
C ALA A 178 33.57 -28.24 -7.18
N GLU A 179 33.62 -28.89 -8.34
CA GLU A 179 33.43 -30.34 -8.44
C GLU A 179 34.52 -31.15 -7.73
N ARG A 180 35.79 -30.76 -7.91
CA ARG A 180 36.90 -31.40 -7.21
C ARG A 180 36.76 -31.22 -5.70
N LEU A 181 36.50 -30.00 -5.26
CA LEU A 181 36.35 -29.64 -3.87
C LEU A 181 35.20 -30.41 -3.21
N SER A 182 34.04 -30.49 -3.88
CA SER A 182 32.90 -31.28 -3.42
C SER A 182 33.24 -32.76 -3.24
N ARG A 183 33.95 -33.36 -4.22
CA ARG A 183 34.38 -34.76 -4.13
C ARG A 183 35.38 -34.99 -2.99
N ASP A 184 36.29 -34.06 -2.74
CA ASP A 184 37.31 -34.19 -1.71
C ASP A 184 36.71 -33.99 -0.30
N LEU A 185 35.80 -33.02 -0.15
CA LEU A 185 35.02 -32.83 1.08
C LEU A 185 34.15 -34.05 1.39
N ALA A 186 33.52 -34.66 0.37
CA ALA A 186 32.75 -35.90 0.53
C ALA A 186 33.61 -37.10 0.97
N ARG A 187 34.93 -37.06 0.72
CA ARG A 187 35.90 -38.08 1.17
C ARG A 187 36.55 -37.75 2.53
N GLY A 188 36.12 -36.67 3.19
CA GLY A 188 36.59 -36.30 4.53
C GLY A 188 37.69 -35.24 4.54
N ALA A 189 37.90 -34.48 3.46
CA ALA A 189 38.74 -33.29 3.51
C ALA A 189 38.15 -32.23 4.46
N SER A 190 39.02 -31.39 5.02
CA SER A 190 38.64 -30.36 6.00
C SER A 190 37.91 -29.19 5.35
N PHE A 191 36.61 -29.03 5.66
CA PHE A 191 35.81 -27.90 5.18
C PHE A 191 36.34 -26.54 5.65
N PRO A 192 36.73 -26.33 6.93
CA PRO A 192 37.26 -25.05 7.38
C PRO A 192 38.55 -24.65 6.67
N ASP A 193 39.40 -25.61 6.30
CA ASP A 193 40.64 -25.31 5.58
C ASP A 193 40.36 -24.93 4.14
N ALA A 194 39.45 -25.67 3.47
CA ALA A 194 38.95 -25.32 2.15
C ALA A 194 38.30 -23.93 2.10
N ALA A 195 37.50 -23.58 3.12
CA ALA A 195 36.88 -22.28 3.22
C ALA A 195 37.92 -21.15 3.34
N ARG A 196 38.99 -21.35 4.10
CA ARG A 196 40.08 -20.35 4.21
C ARG A 196 40.89 -20.20 2.94
N GLU A 197 40.98 -21.25 2.14
CA GLU A 197 41.79 -21.24 0.92
C GLU A 197 41.04 -20.67 -0.29
N TYR A 198 39.73 -20.91 -0.36
CA TYR A 198 38.94 -20.64 -1.58
C TYR A 198 37.77 -19.66 -1.41
N SER A 199 37.39 -19.30 -0.18
CA SER A 199 36.38 -18.27 0.10
C SER A 199 36.99 -16.93 0.45
#